data_AF-A0A3N8A169-F1
#
_entry.id   AF-A0A3N8A169-F1
#
_cell.length_a   1.000
_cell.length_b   1.000
_cell.length_c   1.000
_cell.angle_alpha   90.00
_cell.angle_beta   90.00
_cell.angle_gamma   90.00
#
_symmetry.space_group_name_H-M   'P 1'
#
loop_
_entity.id
_entity.type
_entity.pdbx_description
1 polymer ?
#
loop_
_entity_poly.entity_id
_entity_poly.type
_entity_poly.pdbx_seq_one_letter_code
_entity_poly.pdbx_strand_id
1 'polypeptide(L)'
;MPDETEARRALLVHLGSILRTLSCVLEYEPDDRTIDSLLAAQPMLADVPLLNQVFAHMTVREFTRAVLHAYCLWPQLLLDTPLDRDALAEPVCAWLFAGNPGGWARYVASLGAETPWFGQGIGPSSSPARRPARTSPAM
;
A
#
# COMPACT_ATOMS: atom_id res chain seq x y z
N MET A 1 -2.17 20.45 -19.06
CA MET A 1 -1.95 19.09 -18.52
C MET A 1 -3.09 18.84 -17.57
N PRO A 2 -3.87 17.75 -17.68
CA PRO A 2 -4.85 17.44 -16.65
C PRO A 2 -4.11 17.30 -15.31
N ASP A 3 -4.73 17.86 -14.28
CA ASP A 3 -4.07 18.64 -13.23
C ASP A 3 -3.18 17.80 -12.29
N GLU A 4 -1.86 17.88 -12.48
CA GLU A 4 -0.87 17.24 -11.60
C GLU A 4 -0.99 17.76 -10.15
N THR A 5 -1.48 18.99 -9.98
CA THR A 5 -1.77 19.57 -8.66
C THR A 5 -2.91 18.82 -7.99
N GLU A 6 -3.99 18.55 -8.72
CA GLU A 6 -5.14 17.79 -8.22
C GLU A 6 -4.75 16.34 -7.93
N ALA A 7 -4.00 15.69 -8.84
CA ALA A 7 -3.47 14.35 -8.60
C ALA A 7 -2.57 14.29 -7.35
N ARG A 8 -1.70 15.28 -7.16
CA ARG A 8 -0.84 15.37 -5.95
C ARG A 8 -1.67 15.57 -4.69
N ARG A 9 -2.69 16.43 -4.74
CA ARG A 9 -3.63 16.64 -3.63
C ARG A 9 -4.37 15.36 -3.28
N ALA A 10 -4.91 14.66 -4.26
CA ALA A 10 -5.58 13.37 -4.10
C ALA A 10 -4.67 12.35 -3.39
N LEU A 11 -3.42 12.23 -3.84
CA LEU A 11 -2.45 11.31 -3.25
C LEU A 11 -2.03 11.71 -1.83
N LEU A 12 -1.93 13.00 -1.53
CA LEU A 12 -1.68 13.48 -0.17
C LEU A 12 -2.86 13.18 0.77
N VAL A 13 -4.09 13.38 0.31
CA VAL A 13 -5.31 13.01 1.06
C VAL A 13 -5.34 11.50 1.30
N HIS A 14 -5.02 10.71 0.28
CA HIS A 14 -4.92 9.27 0.38
C HIS A 14 -3.86 8.85 1.42
N LEU A 15 -2.65 9.42 1.37
CA LEU A 15 -1.60 9.17 2.36
C LEU A 15 -2.09 9.43 3.80
N GLY A 16 -2.81 10.53 4.02
CA GLY A 16 -3.41 10.83 5.33
C GLY A 16 -4.41 9.75 5.77
N SER A 17 -5.24 9.25 4.86
CA SER A 17 -6.19 8.15 5.12
C SER A 17 -5.48 6.84 5.48
N ILE A 18 -4.38 6.53 4.80
CA ILE A 18 -3.54 5.35 5.08
C ILE A 18 -2.93 5.44 6.48
N LEU A 19 -2.34 6.59 6.84
CA LEU A 19 -1.75 6.79 8.16
C LEU A 19 -2.80 6.71 9.28
N ARG A 20 -4.00 7.25 9.04
CA ARG A 20 -5.12 7.13 9.97
C ARG A 20 -5.55 5.68 10.16
N THR A 21 -5.67 4.92 9.06
CA THR A 21 -5.96 3.49 9.08
C THR A 21 -4.94 2.74 9.93
N LEU A 22 -3.65 3.05 9.72
CA LEU A 22 -2.57 2.43 10.46
C LEU A 22 -2.65 2.72 11.96
N SER A 23 -2.95 3.97 12.35
CA SER A 23 -3.17 4.35 13.76
C SER A 23 -4.29 3.54 14.39
N CYS A 24 -5.45 3.46 13.73
CA CYS A 24 -6.58 2.69 14.23
C CYS A 24 -6.22 1.20 14.39
N VAL A 25 -5.61 0.59 13.37
CA VAL A 25 -5.22 -0.82 13.42
C VAL A 25 -4.27 -1.09 14.60
N LEU A 26 -3.28 -0.22 14.84
CA LEU A 26 -2.33 -0.37 15.94
C LEU A 26 -2.96 -0.16 17.33
N GLU A 27 -3.98 0.70 17.45
CA GLU A 27 -4.72 0.89 18.70
C GLU A 27 -5.50 -0.37 19.13
N TYR A 28 -5.97 -1.17 18.17
CA TYR A 28 -6.80 -2.34 18.44
C TYR A 28 -6.03 -3.68 18.49
N GLU A 29 -4.72 -3.69 18.25
CA GLU A 29 -3.92 -4.91 18.09
C GLU A 29 -2.65 -4.99 18.95
N PRO A 30 -2.73 -5.61 20.14
CA PRO A 30 -1.57 -5.96 20.93
C PRO A 30 -0.92 -7.33 20.58
N ASP A 31 -1.59 -8.22 19.83
CA ASP A 31 -1.32 -9.69 19.86
C ASP A 31 -1.09 -10.37 18.48
N ASP A 32 -0.57 -9.66 17.47
CA ASP A 32 -0.22 -10.26 16.17
C ASP A 32 -1.39 -10.97 15.43
N ARG A 33 -2.64 -10.53 15.63
CA ARG A 33 -3.77 -11.14 14.91
C ARG A 33 -3.74 -10.80 13.43
N THR A 34 -4.42 -11.62 12.65
CA THR A 34 -4.63 -11.42 11.21
C THR A 34 -5.67 -10.33 10.94
N ILE A 35 -5.59 -9.71 9.77
CA ILE A 35 -6.53 -8.64 9.37
C ILE A 35 -7.99 -9.14 9.36
N ASP A 36 -8.26 -10.37 8.93
CA ASP A 36 -9.61 -10.97 9.01
C ASP A 36 -10.15 -11.09 10.45
N SER A 37 -9.32 -11.54 11.40
CA SER A 37 -9.67 -11.64 12.81
C SER A 37 -9.90 -10.26 13.42
N LEU A 38 -9.12 -9.26 13.01
CA LEU A 38 -9.31 -7.88 13.47
C LEU A 38 -10.63 -7.31 12.95
N LEU A 39 -10.93 -7.50 11.67
CA LEU A 39 -12.19 -7.06 11.05
C LEU A 39 -13.42 -7.76 11.67
N ALA A 40 -13.30 -9.04 12.01
CA ALA A 40 -14.35 -9.78 12.70
C ALA A 40 -14.57 -9.27 14.15
N ALA A 41 -13.49 -8.90 14.84
CA ALA A 41 -13.56 -8.38 16.21
C ALA A 41 -14.02 -6.92 16.27
N GLN A 42 -13.72 -6.13 15.24
CA GLN A 42 -14.00 -4.70 15.17
C GLN A 42 -14.71 -4.34 13.85
N PRO A 43 -16.05 -4.50 13.79
CA PRO A 43 -16.83 -4.23 12.59
C PRO A 43 -16.69 -2.80 12.06
N MET A 44 -16.34 -1.83 12.93
CA MET A 44 -16.10 -0.45 12.53
C MET A 44 -14.89 -0.28 11.59
N LEU A 45 -13.96 -1.24 11.57
CA LEU A 45 -12.82 -1.24 10.65
C LEU A 45 -13.18 -1.81 9.27
N ALA A 46 -14.35 -2.46 9.14
CA ALA A 46 -14.81 -3.01 7.86
C ALA A 46 -15.14 -1.94 6.82
N ASP A 47 -15.41 -0.71 7.26
CA ASP A 47 -15.63 0.43 6.36
C ASP A 47 -14.33 0.98 5.75
N VAL A 48 -13.16 0.51 6.20
CA VAL A 48 -11.86 0.95 5.66
C VAL A 48 -11.57 0.24 4.34
N PRO A 49 -11.54 0.94 3.19
CA PRO A 49 -11.43 0.30 1.88
C PRO A 49 -10.14 -0.50 1.71
N LEU A 50 -9.02 0.02 2.23
CA LEU A 50 -7.70 -0.62 2.12
C LEU A 50 -7.69 -2.01 2.79
N LEU A 51 -8.32 -2.15 3.96
CA LEU A 51 -8.35 -3.43 4.69
C LEU A 51 -9.11 -4.52 3.93
N ASN A 52 -10.08 -4.13 3.11
CA ASN A 52 -10.85 -5.05 2.24
C ASN A 52 -10.14 -5.39 0.92
N GLN A 53 -9.03 -4.73 0.61
CA GLN A 53 -8.28 -4.88 -0.64
C GLN A 53 -6.98 -5.66 -0.44
N VAL A 54 -6.36 -5.59 0.74
CA VAL A 54 -5.15 -6.34 1.10
C VAL A 54 -5.43 -7.83 1.38
N PHE A 55 -4.36 -8.62 1.53
CA PHE A 55 -4.49 -10.02 1.91
C PHE A 55 -5.10 -10.18 3.30
N ALA A 56 -6.26 -10.82 3.37
CA ALA A 56 -6.99 -11.08 4.61
C ALA A 56 -6.19 -11.85 5.68
N HIS A 57 -5.25 -12.70 5.25
CA HIS A 57 -4.44 -13.54 6.12
C HIS A 57 -3.13 -12.90 6.57
N MET A 58 -2.82 -11.66 6.15
CA MET A 58 -1.64 -10.99 6.67
C MET A 58 -1.86 -10.63 8.15
N THR A 59 -0.82 -10.77 8.96
CA THR A 59 -0.84 -10.27 10.34
C THR A 59 -0.85 -8.75 10.35
N VAL A 60 -1.36 -8.16 11.43
CA VAL A 60 -1.35 -6.72 11.63
C VAL A 60 0.07 -6.16 11.62
N ARG A 61 1.04 -6.88 12.18
CA ARG A 61 2.46 -6.52 12.12
C ARG A 61 2.99 -6.51 10.69
N GLU A 62 2.68 -7.52 9.89
CA GLU A 62 3.07 -7.56 8.47
C GLU A 62 2.41 -6.44 7.68
N PHE A 63 1.14 -6.14 7.96
CA PHE A 63 0.41 -5.02 7.35
C PHE A 63 1.06 -3.68 7.69
N THR A 64 1.31 -3.42 8.96
CA THR A 64 2.00 -2.21 9.42
C THR A 64 3.34 -2.06 8.73
N ARG A 65 4.15 -3.12 8.70
CA ARG A 65 5.45 -3.10 8.03
C ARG A 65 5.33 -2.82 6.53
N ALA A 66 4.39 -3.46 5.85
CA ALA A 66 4.16 -3.28 4.43
C ALA A 66 3.69 -1.86 4.10
N VAL A 67 2.76 -1.30 4.88
CA VAL A 67 2.30 0.09 4.74
C VAL A 67 3.45 1.05 4.93
N LEU A 68 4.25 0.90 6.00
CA LEU A 68 5.38 1.80 6.25
C LEU A 68 6.40 1.77 5.11
N HIS A 69 6.73 0.58 4.57
CA HIS A 69 7.65 0.47 3.43
C HIS A 69 7.05 0.99 2.11
N ALA A 70 5.75 0.83 1.90
CA ALA A 70 5.08 1.29 0.69
C ALA A 70 4.99 2.82 0.60
N TYR A 71 4.78 3.50 1.73
CA TYR A 71 4.44 4.92 1.75
C TYR A 71 5.53 5.84 2.33
N CYS A 72 6.63 5.32 2.88
CA CYS A 72 7.63 6.16 3.56
C CYS A 72 8.27 7.24 2.67
N LEU A 73 8.38 7.00 1.37
CA LEU A 73 8.95 7.97 0.41
C LEU A 73 7.92 8.90 -0.20
N TRP A 74 6.61 8.64 -0.03
CA TRP A 74 5.56 9.46 -0.62
C TRP A 74 5.66 10.95 -0.26
N PRO A 75 5.97 11.36 0.99
CA PRO A 75 6.11 12.79 1.31
C PRO A 75 7.17 13.51 0.48
N GLN A 76 8.23 12.82 0.03
CA GLN A 76 9.29 13.39 -0.81
C GLN A 76 8.90 13.32 -2.28
N LEU A 77 8.46 12.15 -2.76
CA LEU A 77 8.05 11.93 -4.16
C LEU A 77 6.87 12.81 -4.58
N LEU A 78 5.96 13.11 -3.65
CA LEU A 78 4.85 14.04 -3.86
C LEU A 78 5.27 15.51 -3.84
N LEU A 79 6.56 15.84 -3.78
CA LEU A 79 7.10 17.19 -4.01
C LEU A 79 7.82 17.31 -5.35
N ASP A 80 8.14 16.19 -5.99
CA ASP A 80 8.86 16.18 -7.27
C ASP A 80 8.02 16.76 -8.40
N THR A 81 8.68 17.45 -9.33
CA THR A 81 8.05 18.01 -10.53
C THR A 81 8.90 17.64 -11.75
N PRO A 82 8.43 16.75 -12.64
CA PRO A 82 7.14 16.06 -12.60
C PRO A 82 7.07 14.96 -11.52
N LEU A 83 5.86 14.54 -11.14
CA LEU A 83 5.66 13.36 -10.29
C LEU A 83 6.28 12.10 -10.91
N ASP A 84 7.08 11.38 -10.12
CA ASP A 84 7.51 10.03 -10.46
C ASP A 84 6.39 9.02 -10.14
N ARG A 85 5.61 8.71 -11.16
CA ARG A 85 4.39 7.88 -11.06
C ARG A 85 4.71 6.44 -10.68
N ASP A 86 5.80 5.91 -11.18
CA ASP A 86 6.20 4.52 -10.95
C ASP A 86 6.78 4.39 -9.54
N ALA A 87 7.62 5.35 -9.12
CA ALA A 87 8.15 5.37 -7.75
C ALA A 87 7.05 5.48 -6.67
N LEU A 88 5.90 6.07 -6.99
CA LEU A 88 4.73 6.12 -6.10
C LEU A 88 3.95 4.80 -6.06
N ALA A 89 3.82 4.11 -7.20
CA ALA A 89 2.94 2.96 -7.33
C ALA A 89 3.64 1.59 -7.13
N GLU A 90 4.90 1.45 -7.55
CA GLU A 90 5.64 0.18 -7.45
C GLU A 90 5.79 -0.31 -6.00
N PRO A 91 6.20 0.51 -5.01
CA PRO A 91 6.32 0.04 -3.64
C PRO A 91 4.99 -0.40 -3.05
N VAL A 92 3.90 0.30 -3.40
CA VAL A 92 2.54 -0.06 -2.96
C VAL A 92 2.15 -1.43 -3.52
N CYS A 93 2.34 -1.65 -4.81
CA CYS A 93 2.05 -2.93 -5.45
C CYS A 93 2.88 -4.07 -4.83
N ALA A 94 4.20 -3.86 -4.69
CA ALA A 94 5.12 -4.87 -4.21
C ALA A 94 4.93 -5.23 -2.73
N TRP A 95 4.66 -4.26 -1.86
CA TRP A 95 4.55 -4.51 -0.41
C TRP A 95 3.16 -4.93 0.03
N LEU A 96 2.09 -4.39 -0.57
CA LEU A 96 0.71 -4.64 -0.12
C LEU A 96 -0.04 -5.67 -0.96
N PHE A 97 0.36 -5.88 -2.22
CA PHE A 97 -0.40 -6.68 -3.17
C PHE A 97 0.40 -7.80 -3.82
N ALA A 98 1.61 -8.12 -3.38
CA ALA A 98 2.40 -9.23 -3.90
C ALA A 98 1.64 -10.56 -3.85
N GLY A 99 1.29 -11.12 -5.00
CA GLY A 99 0.46 -12.33 -5.12
C GLY A 99 -1.06 -12.08 -5.08
N ASN A 100 -1.54 -10.84 -4.96
CA ASN A 100 -2.97 -10.47 -4.98
C ASN A 100 -3.27 -9.47 -6.12
N PRO A 101 -3.30 -9.94 -7.38
CA PRO A 101 -3.65 -9.11 -8.53
C PRO A 101 -5.07 -8.53 -8.45
N GLY A 102 -6.02 -9.26 -7.84
CA GLY A 102 -7.39 -8.78 -7.67
C GLY A 102 -7.50 -7.59 -6.71
N GLY A 103 -6.78 -7.65 -5.59
CA GLY A 103 -6.67 -6.56 -4.62
C GLY A 103 -6.02 -5.32 -5.22
N TRP A 104 -4.93 -5.51 -5.96
CA TRP A 104 -4.25 -4.42 -6.68
C TRP A 104 -5.20 -3.71 -7.65
N ALA A 105 -5.93 -4.47 -8.48
CA ALA A 105 -6.87 -3.88 -9.44
C ALA A 105 -7.99 -3.07 -8.74
N ARG A 106 -8.54 -3.57 -7.63
CA ARG A 106 -9.55 -2.85 -6.84
C ARG A 106 -8.99 -1.59 -6.20
N TYR A 107 -7.76 -1.64 -5.71
CA TYR A 107 -7.06 -0.52 -5.12
C TYR A 107 -6.79 0.59 -6.15
N VAL A 108 -6.23 0.25 -7.32
CA VAL A 108 -6.02 1.21 -8.42
C VAL A 108 -7.34 1.82 -8.88
N ALA A 109 -8.39 1.00 -9.04
CA ALA A 109 -9.71 1.51 -9.42
C ALA A 109 -10.27 2.51 -8.41
N SER A 110 -10.00 2.32 -7.11
CA SER A 110 -10.45 3.27 -6.07
C SER A 110 -9.76 4.63 -6.13
N LEU A 111 -8.55 4.70 -6.71
CA LEU A 111 -7.80 5.94 -6.91
C LEU A 111 -8.04 6.58 -8.29
N GLY A 112 -8.64 5.85 -9.22
CA GLY A 112 -8.70 6.20 -10.65
C GLY A 112 -9.54 7.42 -10.99
N ALA A 113 -10.44 7.89 -10.11
CA ALA A 113 -11.24 9.08 -10.35
C ALA A 113 -10.39 10.36 -10.47
N GLU A 114 -9.39 10.49 -9.61
CA GLU A 114 -8.52 11.68 -9.52
C GLU A 114 -7.10 11.38 -10.04
N THR A 115 -6.71 10.09 -10.06
CA THR A 115 -5.37 9.65 -10.49
C THR A 115 -5.46 8.49 -11.49
N PRO A 116 -6.02 8.70 -12.69
CA PRO A 116 -6.26 7.61 -13.65
C PRO A 116 -4.98 6.92 -14.14
N TRP A 117 -3.82 7.58 -14.01
CA TRP A 117 -2.50 7.06 -14.36
C TRP A 117 -1.90 6.15 -13.29
N PHE A 118 -2.41 6.20 -12.05
CA PHE A 118 -1.79 5.51 -10.93
C PHE A 118 -1.78 3.99 -11.16
N GLY A 119 -0.61 3.36 -11.10
CA GLY A 119 -0.48 1.91 -11.25
C GLY A 119 -0.69 1.35 -12.66
N GLN A 120 -0.81 2.20 -13.69
CA GLN A 120 -0.89 1.72 -15.08
C GLN A 120 0.38 0.97 -15.47
N GLY A 121 0.24 -0.23 -16.04
CA GLY A 121 1.38 -1.06 -16.45
C GLY A 121 2.10 -1.77 -15.29
N ILE A 122 1.75 -1.48 -14.05
CA ILE A 122 2.29 -2.14 -12.85
C ILE A 122 1.36 -3.29 -12.46
N GLY A 123 1.94 -4.46 -12.21
CA GLY A 123 1.21 -5.64 -11.76
C GLY A 123 1.98 -6.35 -10.65
N PRO A 124 1.28 -6.95 -9.67
CA PRO A 124 1.95 -7.64 -8.59
C PRO A 124 2.65 -8.87 -9.15
N SER A 125 3.97 -8.94 -8.97
CA SER A 125 4.74 -10.12 -9.32
C SER A 125 4.30 -11.30 -8.46
N SER A 126 4.12 -12.46 -9.08
CA SER A 126 3.81 -13.73 -8.40
C SER A 126 4.98 -14.28 -7.58
N SER A 127 6.13 -13.60 -7.55
CA SER A 127 7.27 -13.97 -6.73
C SER A 127 7.42 -12.98 -5.57
N PRO A 128 7.48 -13.42 -4.30
CA PRO A 128 8.04 -12.58 -3.25
C PRO A 128 9.46 -12.23 -3.69
N ALA A 129 9.82 -10.95 -3.61
CA ALA A 129 11.13 -10.45 -3.99
C ALA A 129 12.22 -11.34 -3.37
N ARG A 130 12.87 -12.15 -4.20
CA ARG A 130 14.00 -12.97 -3.81
C ARG A 130 15.10 -11.99 -3.40
N ARG A 131 15.39 -11.90 -2.09
CA ARG A 131 16.57 -11.18 -1.60
C ARG A 131 17.77 -11.62 -2.45
N PRO A 132 18.59 -10.71 -3.00
CA PRO A 132 19.83 -11.12 -3.61
C PRO A 132 20.64 -11.87 -2.54
N ALA A 133 20.97 -13.13 -2.82
CA ALA A 133 21.85 -13.90 -1.97
C ALA A 133 23.16 -13.12 -1.84
N ARG A 134 23.55 -12.81 -0.61
CA ARG A 134 24.90 -12.32 -0.31
C ARG A 134 25.87 -13.42 -0.74
N THR A 135 26.46 -13.29 -1.91
CA THR A 135 27.66 -14.03 -2.28
C THR A 135 28.78 -13.54 -1.38
N SER A 136 29.02 -14.27 -0.28
CA SER A 136 30.32 -14.19 0.40
C SER A 136 31.38 -14.75 -0.56
N PRO A 137 32.49 -14.04 -0.81
CA PRO A 137 33.64 -14.64 -1.48
C PRO A 137 34.30 -15.61 -0.50
N ALA A 138 34.59 -16.83 -0.96
CA ALA A 138 35.40 -17.77 -0.22
C ALA A 138 36.86 -17.28 -0.17
N MET A 139 37.48 -17.43 0.99
CA MET A 139 38.90 -17.21 1.25
C MET A 139 39.63 -18.56 1.20
#